data_AF-A0AAJ0EWQ8-F1
#
_entry.id   AF-A0AAJ0EWQ8-F1
#
_cell.length_a   1.000
_cell.length_b   1.000
_cell.length_c   1.000
_cell.angle_alpha   90.00
_cell.angle_beta   90.00
_cell.angle_gamma   90.00
#
_symmetry.space_group_name_H-M   'P 1'
#
loop_
_entity.id
_entity.type
_entity.pdbx_description
1 polymer ?
#
loop_
_entity_poly.entity_id
_entity_poly.type
_entity_poly.pdbx_seq_one_letter_code
_entity_poly.pdbx_strand_id
1 'polypeptide(L)'
;MTSSNTLPPEFEQSYREFNSFPLNHIEAKSYGQGVLQDYRKRLSSGGEFRFIEDLHRIKVPIRDVSAEGVVTKVNILGDNYLKELLGHSQQASTPLPINGTRTPQSQDTISAQKDTKCRFVFFITESSVAPLELSGTMLMRLLTFYQVMPHFADFICLYGSPNSESANLRFSGFRSKKVLKNPTPAMCIPVMDRSGRLFQLSYNLKAARLGEVNKTWKFEQYAIYHHFDVGSGVQL
;
A
#
# COMPACT_ATOMS: atom_id res chain seq x y z
N MET A 1 -9.64 15.70 -26.33
CA MET A 1 -10.19 15.16 -25.07
C MET A 1 -9.57 15.95 -23.94
N THR A 2 -10.38 16.74 -23.24
CA THR A 2 -9.95 17.56 -22.10
C THR A 2 -9.54 16.61 -20.96
N SER A 3 -8.24 16.49 -20.70
CA SER A 3 -7.73 15.81 -19.52
C SER A 3 -8.24 16.57 -18.29
N SER A 4 -9.17 15.99 -17.54
CA SER A 4 -9.54 16.51 -16.24
C SER A 4 -8.29 16.49 -15.35
N ASN A 5 -7.91 17.63 -14.80
CA ASN A 5 -6.81 17.75 -13.83
C ASN A 5 -7.22 17.29 -12.42
N THR A 6 -8.36 16.61 -12.29
CA THR A 6 -8.92 16.16 -11.01
C THR A 6 -8.83 14.66 -10.87
N LEU A 7 -8.71 14.19 -9.64
CA LEU A 7 -8.80 12.77 -9.32
C LEU A 7 -10.23 12.26 -9.57
N PRO A 8 -10.42 10.99 -9.97
CA PRO A 8 -11.75 10.40 -10.03
C PRO A 8 -12.41 10.35 -8.64
N PRO A 9 -13.71 10.72 -8.52
CA PRO A 9 -14.41 10.75 -7.23
C PRO A 9 -14.38 9.41 -6.49
N GLU A 10 -14.47 8.30 -7.21
CA GLU A 10 -14.42 6.96 -6.61
C GLU A 10 -13.03 6.61 -6.08
N PHE A 11 -11.96 7.12 -6.71
CA PHE A 11 -10.60 6.97 -6.18
C PHE A 11 -10.42 7.82 -4.92
N GLU A 12 -10.90 9.07 -4.93
CA GLU A 12 -10.86 9.93 -3.74
C GLU A 12 -11.64 9.33 -2.58
N GLN A 13 -12.84 8.79 -2.85
CA GLN A 13 -13.65 8.12 -1.83
C GLN A 13 -12.96 6.86 -1.31
N SER A 14 -12.43 6.02 -2.21
CA SER A 14 -11.65 4.84 -1.84
C SER A 14 -10.52 5.23 -0.89
N TYR A 15 -9.72 6.24 -1.26
CA TYR A 15 -8.61 6.69 -0.44
C TYR A 15 -9.03 7.34 0.88
N ARG A 16 -10.11 8.13 0.90
CA ARG A 16 -10.67 8.71 2.13
C ARG A 16 -11.03 7.62 3.13
N GLU A 17 -11.51 6.49 2.64
CA GLU A 17 -11.85 5.31 3.42
C GLU A 17 -10.68 4.31 3.54
N PHE A 18 -9.41 4.72 3.42
CA PHE A 18 -8.27 3.79 3.43
C PHE A 18 -8.23 2.80 4.62
N ASN A 19 -8.71 3.22 5.80
CA ASN A 19 -8.83 2.36 6.98
C ASN A 19 -9.84 1.21 6.80
N SER A 20 -10.65 1.25 5.74
CA SER A 20 -11.61 0.20 5.39
C SER A 20 -11.00 -0.89 4.48
N PHE A 21 -9.73 -0.78 4.09
CA PHE A 21 -9.04 -1.76 3.25
C PHE A 21 -9.23 -3.21 3.71
N PRO A 22 -9.49 -4.16 2.78
CA PRO A 22 -9.67 -3.98 1.33
C PRO A 22 -11.11 -3.66 0.87
N LEU A 23 -12.04 -3.29 1.76
CA LEU A 23 -13.45 -3.07 1.40
C LEU A 23 -13.68 -1.83 0.53
N ASN A 24 -12.85 -0.80 0.67
CA ASN A 24 -12.83 0.42 -0.16
C ASN A 24 -12.15 0.25 -1.52
N HIS A 25 -11.59 -0.92 -1.85
CA HIS A 25 -10.90 -1.10 -3.13
C HIS A 25 -11.86 -0.77 -4.29
N ILE A 26 -11.41 -0.03 -5.32
CA ILE A 26 -12.30 0.45 -6.41
C ILE A 26 -13.05 -0.72 -7.08
N GLU A 27 -12.35 -1.83 -7.24
CA GLU A 27 -12.92 -3.06 -7.82
C GLU A 27 -13.39 -4.08 -6.76
N ALA A 28 -13.74 -3.66 -5.54
CA ALA A 28 -14.13 -4.53 -4.43
C ALA A 28 -15.20 -5.57 -4.82
N LYS A 29 -16.19 -5.17 -5.62
CA LYS A 29 -17.25 -6.06 -6.12
C LYS A 29 -16.71 -7.29 -6.87
N SER A 30 -15.57 -7.17 -7.56
CA SER A 30 -14.97 -8.26 -8.32
C SER A 30 -14.32 -9.35 -7.46
N TYR A 31 -14.01 -9.04 -6.19
CA TYR A 31 -13.37 -9.98 -5.26
C TYR A 31 -14.38 -10.75 -4.39
N GLY A 32 -15.60 -10.22 -4.25
CA GLY A 32 -16.65 -10.78 -3.39
C GLY A 32 -16.55 -10.29 -1.95
N GLN A 33 -17.69 -9.86 -1.39
CA GLN A 33 -17.75 -9.19 -0.09
C GLN A 33 -17.24 -10.04 1.07
N GLY A 34 -17.61 -11.33 1.12
CA GLY A 34 -17.17 -12.24 2.20
C GLY A 34 -15.65 -12.41 2.22
N VAL A 35 -15.04 -12.57 1.04
CA VAL A 35 -13.58 -12.69 0.90
C VAL A 35 -12.87 -11.43 1.39
N LEU A 36 -13.37 -10.25 1.03
CA LEU A 36 -12.78 -8.98 1.49
C LEU A 36 -12.95 -8.77 3.00
N GLN A 37 -14.07 -9.20 3.57
CA GLN A 37 -14.28 -9.17 5.03
C GLN A 37 -13.29 -10.10 5.75
N ASP A 38 -13.03 -11.29 5.22
CA ASP A 38 -12.03 -12.21 5.77
C ASP A 38 -10.61 -11.63 5.70
N TYR A 39 -10.26 -10.97 4.59
CA TYR A 39 -8.99 -10.25 4.48
C TYR A 39 -8.88 -9.12 5.50
N ARG A 40 -9.91 -8.28 5.61
CA ARG A 40 -9.97 -7.21 6.61
C ARG A 40 -9.79 -7.75 8.03
N LYS A 41 -10.55 -8.78 8.38
CA LYS A 41 -10.51 -9.40 9.71
C LYS A 41 -9.09 -9.87 10.04
N ARG A 42 -8.40 -10.54 9.11
CA ARG A 42 -7.02 -11.03 9.33
C ARG A 42 -5.96 -9.94 9.37
N LEU A 43 -6.16 -8.84 8.65
CA LEU A 43 -5.31 -7.67 8.76
C LEU A 43 -5.45 -7.00 10.13
N SER A 44 -6.67 -6.93 10.68
CA SER A 44 -6.94 -6.32 11.98
C SER A 44 -6.62 -7.24 13.18
N SER A 45 -6.96 -8.53 13.12
CA SER A 45 -6.90 -9.44 14.27
C SER A 45 -5.49 -9.82 14.73
N GLY A 46 -4.46 -9.51 13.94
CA GLY A 46 -3.05 -9.73 14.28
C GLY A 46 -2.25 -8.43 14.36
N GLY A 47 -2.93 -7.27 14.43
CA GLY A 47 -2.30 -5.97 14.30
C GLY A 47 -1.21 -5.70 15.34
N GLU A 48 -1.46 -6.07 16.60
CA GLU A 48 -0.53 -5.85 17.74
C GLU A 48 0.80 -6.58 17.61
N PHE A 49 0.81 -7.73 16.91
CA PHE A 49 2.02 -8.52 16.68
C PHE A 49 2.67 -8.25 15.32
N ARG A 50 1.90 -7.68 14.38
CA ARG A 50 2.34 -7.43 13.00
C ARG A 50 2.84 -6.02 12.76
N PHE A 51 2.36 -5.05 13.51
CA PHE A 51 2.68 -3.65 13.33
C PHE A 51 3.23 -3.07 14.61
N ILE A 52 4.16 -2.14 14.48
CA ILE A 52 4.67 -1.40 15.62
C ILE A 52 3.79 -0.19 15.91
N GLU A 53 3.64 0.11 17.20
CA GLU A 53 2.98 1.34 17.68
C GLU A 53 4.01 2.43 18.03
N ASP A 54 5.25 2.03 18.33
CA ASP A 54 6.34 2.96 18.62
C ASP A 54 6.77 3.73 17.37
N LEU A 55 6.42 5.02 17.34
CA LEU A 55 6.70 5.93 16.24
C LEU A 55 8.20 6.09 15.96
N HIS A 56 9.08 5.90 16.96
CA HIS A 56 10.53 6.03 16.79
C HIS A 56 11.14 4.86 16.01
N ARG A 57 10.43 3.73 15.96
CA ARG A 57 10.85 2.53 15.22
C ARG A 57 10.25 2.47 13.82
N ILE A 58 9.32 3.38 13.47
CA ILE A 58 8.72 3.41 12.13
C ILE A 58 9.77 3.78 11.10
N LYS A 59 9.88 2.92 10.08
CA LYS A 59 10.78 3.11 8.96
C LYS A 59 10.26 2.35 7.74
N VAL A 60 9.76 3.11 6.77
CA VAL A 60 9.41 2.59 5.44
C VAL A 60 10.39 3.17 4.42
N PRO A 61 11.43 2.42 4.01
CA PRO A 61 12.31 2.85 2.94
C PRO A 61 11.56 2.95 1.61
N ILE A 62 11.73 4.08 0.93
CA ILE A 62 11.22 4.36 -0.41
C ILE A 62 12.39 4.59 -1.34
N ARG A 63 12.36 3.97 -2.52
CA ARG A 63 13.34 4.20 -3.58
C ARG A 63 12.58 4.58 -4.84
N ASP A 64 12.73 5.81 -5.29
CA ASP A 64 12.11 6.26 -6.53
C ASP A 64 13.16 6.36 -7.62
N VAL A 65 12.83 5.84 -8.79
CA VAL A 65 13.62 5.94 -10.01
C VAL A 65 12.91 6.91 -10.94
N SER A 66 13.61 7.96 -11.36
CA SER A 66 13.12 8.94 -12.33
C SER A 66 13.13 8.38 -13.76
N ALA A 67 12.59 9.15 -14.72
CA ALA A 67 12.64 8.77 -16.14
C ALA A 67 14.07 8.73 -16.69
N GLU A 68 14.96 9.52 -16.11
CA GLU A 68 16.39 9.59 -16.44
C GLU A 68 17.21 8.50 -15.73
N GLY A 69 16.56 7.65 -14.91
CA GLY A 69 17.22 6.59 -14.14
C GLY A 69 17.87 7.07 -12.84
N VAL A 70 17.60 8.31 -12.40
CA VAL A 70 18.13 8.83 -11.12
C VAL A 70 17.39 8.18 -9.97
N VAL A 71 18.14 7.63 -9.01
CA VAL A 71 17.57 6.96 -7.83
C VAL A 71 17.59 7.90 -6.63
N THR A 72 16.41 8.22 -6.10
CA THR A 72 16.27 8.93 -4.83
C THR A 72 15.94 7.95 -3.70
N LYS A 73 16.42 8.25 -2.49
CA LYS A 73 16.28 7.37 -1.33
C LYS A 73 15.72 8.16 -0.16
N VAL A 74 14.54 7.78 0.32
CA VAL A 74 13.89 8.37 1.48
C VAL A 74 13.52 7.25 2.46
N ASN A 75 13.51 7.56 3.75
CA ASN A 75 12.90 6.71 4.77
C ASN A 75 11.72 7.47 5.35
N ILE A 76 10.53 6.92 5.21
CA ILE A 76 9.30 7.50 5.76
C ILE A 76 9.18 7.06 7.21
N LEU A 77 9.18 8.03 8.12
CA LEU A 77 9.25 7.81 9.58
C LEU A 77 7.88 7.93 10.28
N GLY A 78 6.80 8.12 9.52
CA GLY A 78 5.46 8.25 10.09
C GLY A 78 4.40 8.59 9.04
N ASP A 79 3.13 8.58 9.47
CA ASP A 79 1.99 8.77 8.57
C ASP A 79 1.93 10.17 7.95
N ASN A 80 2.40 11.21 8.65
CA ASN A 80 2.43 12.58 8.09
C ASN A 80 3.38 12.68 6.90
N TYR A 81 4.60 12.15 7.02
CA TYR A 81 5.56 12.07 5.91
C TYR A 81 5.04 11.19 4.76
N LEU A 82 4.30 10.12 5.08
CA LEU A 82 3.66 9.30 4.07
C LEU A 82 2.59 10.09 3.31
N LYS A 83 1.73 10.83 4.02
CA LYS A 83 0.72 11.68 3.40
C LYS A 83 1.36 12.68 2.43
N GLU A 84 2.43 13.36 2.85
CA GLU A 84 3.19 14.29 2.00
C GLU A 84 3.75 13.57 0.74
N LEU A 85 4.36 12.39 0.90
CA LEU A 85 4.86 11.59 -0.22
C LEU A 85 3.75 11.20 -1.21
N LEU A 86 2.54 10.95 -0.71
CA LEU A 86 1.36 10.63 -1.50
C LEU A 86 0.63 11.88 -2.03
N GLY A 87 1.24 13.06 -1.89
CA GLY A 87 0.73 14.32 -2.42
C GLY A 87 -0.31 15.02 -1.55
N HIS A 88 -0.42 14.73 -0.25
CA HIS A 88 -1.32 15.50 0.61
C HIS A 88 -0.80 16.91 0.79
N SER A 89 -1.65 17.90 0.55
CA SER A 89 -1.40 19.28 0.93
C SER A 89 -2.44 19.68 1.96
N GLN A 90 -2.01 20.08 3.15
CA GLN A 90 -2.89 20.78 4.07
C GLN A 90 -3.12 22.19 3.55
N GLN A 91 -4.18 22.41 2.75
CA GLN A 91 -4.63 23.76 2.49
C GLN A 91 -5.31 24.29 3.76
N ALA A 92 -4.68 25.28 4.39
CA ALA A 92 -5.36 26.08 5.40
C ALA A 92 -6.54 26.77 4.72
N SER A 93 -7.77 26.39 5.09
CA SER A 93 -8.95 27.11 4.64
C SER A 93 -8.86 28.55 5.16
N THR A 94 -8.79 29.53 4.25
CA THR A 94 -8.97 30.94 4.61
C THR A 94 -10.33 31.07 5.31
N PRO A 95 -10.39 31.54 6.57
CA PRO A 95 -11.65 31.68 7.27
C PRO A 95 -12.48 32.76 6.57
N LEU A 96 -13.53 32.35 5.85
CA LEU A 96 -14.61 33.26 5.46
C LEU A 96 -15.39 33.64 6.73
N PRO A 97 -15.66 34.93 6.98
CA PRO A 97 -16.39 35.35 8.17
C PRO A 97 -17.87 35.07 7.97
N ILE A 98 -18.37 33.92 8.46
CA ILE A 98 -19.80 33.71 8.65
C ILE A 98 -20.04 33.12 10.04
N ASN A 99 -20.79 33.88 10.83
CA ASN A 99 -21.38 33.63 12.13
C ASN A 99 -21.26 32.19 12.69
N GLY A 100 -20.40 32.06 13.71
CA GLY A 100 -20.84 31.48 14.98
C GLY A 100 -20.98 29.96 15.09
N THR A 101 -20.08 29.15 14.52
CA THR A 101 -19.64 27.88 15.15
C THR A 101 -18.35 27.42 14.47
N ARG A 102 -17.22 27.44 15.19
CA ARG A 102 -15.90 27.08 14.63
C ARG A 102 -15.67 25.57 14.77
N THR A 103 -15.76 24.85 13.66
CA THR A 103 -14.99 23.62 13.46
C THR A 103 -14.02 23.88 12.29
N PRO A 104 -12.70 23.79 12.49
CA PRO A 104 -11.77 23.78 11.37
C PRO A 104 -12.01 22.47 10.58
N GLN A 105 -12.77 22.54 9.50
CA GLN A 105 -12.77 21.49 8.48
C GLN A 105 -11.52 21.71 7.63
N SER A 106 -10.39 21.14 8.07
CA SER A 106 -9.28 20.85 7.16
C SER A 106 -9.81 19.82 6.16
N GLN A 107 -10.06 20.24 4.92
CA GLN A 107 -10.24 19.27 3.84
C GLN A 107 -8.85 18.70 3.54
N ASP A 108 -8.58 17.49 4.04
CA ASP A 108 -7.42 16.69 3.63
C ASP A 108 -7.63 16.34 2.14
N THR A 109 -7.07 17.16 1.24
CA THR A 109 -7.12 16.95 -0.20
C THR A 109 -5.83 16.30 -0.68
N ILE A 110 -5.97 15.28 -1.53
CA ILE A 110 -4.84 14.68 -2.24
C ILE A 110 -4.55 15.56 -3.45
N SER A 111 -3.33 16.07 -3.55
CA SER A 111 -2.84 16.73 -4.75
C SER A 111 -2.64 15.70 -5.86
N ALA A 112 -3.03 16.09 -7.07
CA ALA A 112 -2.83 15.30 -8.25
C ALA A 112 -1.37 15.42 -8.73
N GLN A 113 -0.44 14.77 -8.02
CA GLN A 113 0.96 14.70 -8.40
C GLN A 113 1.21 13.48 -9.30
N LYS A 114 2.02 13.66 -10.35
CA LYS A 114 2.49 12.57 -11.20
C LYS A 114 3.28 11.54 -10.40
N ASP A 115 3.01 10.26 -10.65
CA ASP A 115 3.82 9.20 -10.08
C ASP A 115 5.24 9.24 -10.63
N THR A 116 6.20 8.85 -9.79
CA THR A 116 7.58 8.56 -10.23
C THR A 116 7.58 7.36 -11.18
N LYS A 117 8.57 7.25 -12.07
CA LYS A 117 8.57 6.18 -13.08
C LYS A 117 8.62 4.78 -12.49
N CYS A 118 9.34 4.59 -11.40
CA CYS A 118 9.31 3.36 -10.64
C CYS A 118 9.49 3.69 -9.16
N ARG A 119 8.63 3.16 -8.31
CA ARG A 119 8.73 3.28 -6.85
C ARG A 119 8.87 1.90 -6.22
N PHE A 120 9.86 1.76 -5.33
CA PHE A 120 9.98 0.61 -4.45
C PHE A 120 9.60 1.02 -3.03
N VAL A 121 8.63 0.31 -2.46
CA VAL A 121 8.20 0.45 -1.08
C VAL A 121 8.64 -0.79 -0.30
N PHE A 122 9.50 -0.60 0.69
CA PHE A 122 10.02 -1.72 1.48
C PHE A 122 9.29 -1.83 2.81
N PHE A 123 8.66 -2.98 3.05
CA PHE A 123 8.20 -3.37 4.38
C PHE A 123 9.29 -4.22 5.02
N ILE A 124 9.97 -3.66 6.01
CA ILE A 124 11.11 -4.30 6.67
C ILE A 124 10.69 -4.84 8.04
N THR A 125 11.39 -5.88 8.47
CA THR A 125 11.26 -6.52 9.78
C THR A 125 12.57 -7.22 10.10
N GLU A 126 12.89 -7.36 11.39
CA GLU A 126 14.08 -8.07 11.86
C GLU A 126 14.03 -9.57 11.54
N SER A 127 12.82 -10.15 11.50
CA SER A 127 12.59 -11.57 11.20
C SER A 127 11.14 -11.82 10.81
N SER A 128 10.82 -13.01 10.30
CA SER A 128 9.45 -13.35 9.90
C SER A 128 8.44 -13.37 11.06
N VAL A 129 8.90 -13.57 12.29
CA VAL A 129 8.09 -13.53 13.52
C VAL A 129 7.98 -12.13 14.13
N ALA A 130 8.87 -11.21 13.75
CA ALA A 130 8.89 -9.85 14.27
C ALA A 130 7.88 -8.95 13.52
N PRO A 131 7.34 -7.91 14.18
CA PRO A 131 6.45 -6.95 13.55
C PRO A 131 7.17 -6.22 12.41
N LEU A 132 6.40 -5.82 11.41
CA LEU A 132 6.85 -4.91 10.37
C LEU A 132 7.09 -3.51 10.97
N GLU A 133 8.14 -2.82 10.51
CA GLU A 133 8.53 -1.47 10.97
C GLU A 133 7.62 -0.35 10.42
N LEU A 134 6.31 -0.58 10.37
CA LEU A 134 5.28 0.40 10.03
C LEU A 134 4.01 0.16 10.84
N SER A 135 3.19 1.21 10.98
CA SER A 135 1.87 1.07 11.59
C SER A 135 0.86 0.45 10.61
N GLY A 136 -0.19 -0.20 11.15
CA GLY A 136 -1.28 -0.73 10.34
C GLY A 136 -1.98 0.35 9.49
N THR A 137 -2.09 1.58 10.03
CA THR A 137 -2.63 2.75 9.32
C THR A 137 -1.82 3.08 8.07
N MET A 138 -0.48 3.12 8.18
CA MET A 138 0.40 3.39 7.04
C MET A 138 0.30 2.30 5.98
N LEU A 139 0.23 1.02 6.39
CA LEU A 139 0.02 -0.10 5.48
C LEU A 139 -1.29 0.08 4.69
N MET A 140 -2.41 0.24 5.40
CA MET A 140 -3.73 0.38 4.75
C MET A 140 -3.79 1.58 3.81
N ARG A 141 -3.13 2.69 4.17
CA ARG A 141 -3.01 3.88 3.31
C ARG A 141 -2.27 3.57 2.01
N LEU A 142 -1.10 2.92 2.11
CA LEU A 142 -0.31 2.51 0.94
C LEU A 142 -1.07 1.54 0.05
N LEU A 143 -1.63 0.47 0.63
CA LEU A 143 -2.37 -0.55 -0.12
C LEU A 143 -3.60 0.04 -0.83
N THR A 144 -4.26 1.01 -0.20
CA THR A 144 -5.38 1.73 -0.82
C THR A 144 -4.91 2.68 -1.92
N PHE A 145 -3.91 3.53 -1.67
CA PHE A 145 -3.45 4.53 -2.64
C PHE A 145 -2.98 3.90 -3.96
N TYR A 146 -2.26 2.79 -3.85
CA TYR A 146 -1.77 2.04 -5.00
C TYR A 146 -2.77 1.00 -5.52
N GLN A 147 -3.97 0.91 -4.92
CA GLN A 147 -5.02 -0.05 -5.29
C GLN A 147 -4.43 -1.47 -5.42
N VAL A 148 -3.73 -1.87 -4.36
CA VAL A 148 -3.07 -3.18 -4.27
C VAL A 148 -4.14 -4.26 -4.21
N MET A 149 -3.94 -5.32 -5.00
CA MET A 149 -4.81 -6.49 -5.03
C MET A 149 -5.07 -7.00 -3.59
N PRO A 150 -6.35 -7.14 -3.16
CA PRO A 150 -6.70 -7.62 -1.82
C PRO A 150 -6.04 -8.95 -1.42
N HIS A 151 -5.83 -9.87 -2.38
CA HIS A 151 -5.14 -11.14 -2.15
C HIS A 151 -3.70 -10.98 -1.60
N PHE A 152 -3.06 -9.82 -1.77
CA PHE A 152 -1.74 -9.57 -1.19
C PHE A 152 -1.75 -9.61 0.35
N ALA A 153 -2.92 -9.39 0.97
CA ALA A 153 -3.09 -9.52 2.40
C ALA A 153 -2.72 -10.92 2.92
N ASP A 154 -2.89 -12.00 2.13
CA ASP A 154 -2.44 -13.34 2.51
C ASP A 154 -0.94 -13.38 2.81
N PHE A 155 -0.14 -12.69 1.99
CA PHE A 155 1.32 -12.67 2.11
C PHE A 155 1.78 -11.81 3.29
N ILE A 156 1.13 -10.66 3.48
CA ILE A 156 1.42 -9.77 4.62
C ILE A 156 1.02 -10.42 5.94
N CYS A 157 -0.06 -11.22 5.96
CA CYS A 157 -0.57 -11.83 7.17
C CYS A 157 0.36 -12.88 7.80
N LEU A 158 1.36 -13.32 7.06
CA LEU A 158 2.35 -14.29 7.53
C LEU A 158 3.40 -13.69 8.45
N TYR A 159 3.58 -12.36 8.43
CA TYR A 159 4.52 -11.67 9.30
C TYR A 159 3.90 -11.35 10.66
N GLY A 160 4.75 -11.28 11.69
CA GLY A 160 4.34 -10.89 13.02
C GLY A 160 3.36 -11.85 13.67
N SER A 161 3.49 -13.16 13.40
CA SER A 161 2.73 -14.19 14.12
C SER A 161 3.70 -15.06 14.92
N PRO A 162 3.44 -15.33 16.21
CA PRO A 162 4.24 -16.28 17.00
C PRO A 162 4.27 -17.69 16.36
N ASN A 163 3.21 -18.06 15.63
CA ASN A 163 3.12 -19.32 14.89
C ASN A 163 3.60 -19.21 13.43
N SER A 164 4.13 -18.05 13.03
CA SER A 164 4.48 -17.76 11.63
C SER A 164 5.48 -18.76 11.09
N GLU A 165 6.44 -19.27 11.86
CA GLU A 165 7.43 -20.22 11.35
C GLU A 165 6.78 -21.46 10.69
N SER A 166 5.72 -22.01 11.31
CA SER A 166 4.95 -23.12 10.75
C SER A 166 4.06 -22.72 9.56
N ALA A 167 3.48 -21.52 9.58
CA ALA A 167 2.64 -20.99 8.51
C ALA A 167 3.47 -20.61 7.27
N ASN A 168 4.64 -20.01 7.49
CA ASN A 168 5.64 -19.63 6.50
C ASN A 168 6.14 -20.84 5.74
N LEU A 169 6.34 -21.97 6.42
CA LEU A 169 6.69 -23.23 5.77
C LEU A 169 5.58 -23.69 4.80
N ARG A 170 4.32 -23.60 5.22
CA ARG A 170 3.17 -24.18 4.48
C ARG A 170 2.66 -23.29 3.34
N PHE A 171 2.78 -21.98 3.45
CA PHE A 171 2.19 -21.07 2.46
C PHE A 171 3.17 -20.69 1.35
N SER A 172 2.91 -21.13 0.13
CA SER A 172 3.54 -20.59 -1.09
C SER A 172 2.43 -20.13 -2.03
N GLY A 173 2.56 -18.93 -2.58
CA GLY A 173 1.52 -18.32 -3.37
C GLY A 173 2.08 -17.56 -4.57
N PHE A 174 1.32 -17.63 -5.65
CA PHE A 174 1.43 -16.71 -6.78
C PHE A 174 0.01 -16.24 -7.11
N ARG A 175 -0.17 -14.94 -7.28
CA ARG A 175 -1.42 -14.34 -7.76
C ARG A 175 -1.07 -13.28 -8.79
N SER A 176 -1.96 -13.10 -9.75
CA SER A 176 -1.80 -12.08 -10.78
C SER A 176 -3.15 -11.51 -11.15
N LYS A 177 -3.15 -10.23 -11.52
CA LYS A 177 -4.31 -9.55 -12.11
C LYS A 177 -3.86 -8.78 -13.33
N LYS A 178 -4.63 -8.85 -14.42
CA LYS A 178 -4.33 -8.14 -15.66
C LYS A 178 -5.59 -7.43 -16.16
N VAL A 179 -5.47 -6.13 -16.44
CA VAL A 179 -6.51 -5.33 -17.08
C VAL A 179 -5.84 -4.55 -18.21
N LEU A 180 -5.91 -5.09 -19.43
CA LEU A 180 -5.21 -4.52 -20.59
C LEU A 180 -6.14 -3.71 -21.51
N LYS A 181 -7.44 -3.99 -21.47
CA LYS A 181 -8.47 -3.34 -22.27
C LYS A 181 -9.61 -2.92 -21.35
N ASN A 182 -10.26 -1.80 -21.68
CA ASN A 182 -11.41 -1.25 -20.96
C ASN A 182 -11.18 -1.17 -19.44
N PRO A 183 -10.13 -0.46 -18.98
CA PRO A 183 -9.88 -0.30 -17.55
C PRO A 183 -11.07 0.37 -16.86
N THR A 184 -11.29 0.05 -15.58
CA THR A 184 -12.30 0.71 -14.75
C THR A 184 -12.04 2.22 -14.77
N PRO A 185 -13.02 3.08 -15.12
CA PRO A 185 -12.80 4.53 -15.27
C PRO A 185 -12.14 5.19 -14.05
N ALA A 186 -12.52 4.77 -12.84
CA ALA A 186 -11.94 5.26 -11.59
C ALA A 186 -10.45 4.92 -11.39
N MET A 187 -9.92 3.93 -12.12
CA MET A 187 -8.50 3.55 -12.11
C MET A 187 -7.70 4.36 -13.14
N CYS A 188 -8.36 5.04 -14.08
CA CYS A 188 -7.74 5.90 -15.06
C CYS A 188 -7.53 7.28 -14.43
N ILE A 189 -6.29 7.59 -14.05
CA ILE A 189 -5.94 8.86 -13.38
C ILE A 189 -4.84 9.57 -14.20
N PRO A 190 -5.18 10.20 -15.34
CA PRO A 190 -4.19 10.79 -16.24
C PRO A 190 -3.31 11.85 -15.59
N VAL A 191 -3.87 12.60 -14.64
CA VAL A 191 -3.15 13.65 -13.90
C VAL A 191 -2.00 13.08 -13.03
N MET A 192 -2.07 11.79 -12.68
CA MET A 192 -1.00 11.06 -11.99
C MET A 192 -0.12 10.22 -12.93
N ASP A 193 -0.31 10.32 -14.25
CA ASP A 193 0.25 9.40 -15.26
C ASP A 193 -0.19 7.93 -15.06
N ARG A 194 -1.44 7.68 -14.64
CA ARG A 194 -2.05 6.34 -14.58
C ARG A 194 -3.06 6.16 -15.71
N SER A 195 -2.84 5.18 -16.58
CA SER A 195 -3.77 4.82 -17.65
C SER A 195 -4.89 3.87 -17.20
N GLY A 196 -4.73 3.24 -16.04
CA GLY A 196 -5.63 2.21 -15.50
C GLY A 196 -5.41 0.83 -16.14
N ARG A 197 -4.58 0.73 -17.17
CA ARG A 197 -4.20 -0.56 -17.78
C ARG A 197 -3.09 -1.18 -16.96
N LEU A 198 -3.47 -2.11 -16.09
CA LEU A 198 -2.60 -2.63 -15.05
C LEU A 198 -2.22 -4.09 -15.25
N PHE A 199 -1.00 -4.41 -14.81
CA PHE A 199 -0.52 -5.75 -14.58
C PHE A 199 0.04 -5.83 -13.17
N GLN A 200 -0.64 -6.59 -12.32
CA GLN A 200 -0.26 -6.78 -10.92
C GLN A 200 0.15 -8.23 -10.68
N LEU A 201 1.19 -8.41 -9.86
CA LEU A 201 1.74 -9.72 -9.48
C LEU A 201 1.99 -9.73 -7.98
N SER A 202 1.70 -10.85 -7.33
CA SER A 202 2.09 -11.07 -5.94
C SER A 202 2.58 -12.48 -5.73
N TYR A 203 3.74 -12.65 -5.12
CA TYR A 203 4.30 -13.96 -4.81
C TYR A 203 5.19 -13.91 -3.58
N ASN A 204 5.50 -15.08 -3.00
CA ASN A 204 6.56 -15.18 -2.01
C ASN A 204 7.74 -16.00 -2.52
N LEU A 205 8.93 -15.55 -2.14
CA LEU A 205 10.15 -16.34 -2.25
C LEU A 205 10.52 -16.87 -0.87
N LYS A 206 11.07 -18.07 -0.84
CA LYS A 206 11.54 -18.70 0.40
C LYS A 206 13.00 -19.05 0.28
N ALA A 207 13.75 -18.82 1.35
CA ALA A 207 15.14 -19.22 1.47
C ALA A 207 15.32 -20.04 2.75
N ALA A 208 16.09 -21.12 2.66
CA ALA A 208 16.51 -21.89 3.82
C ALA A 208 17.97 -21.57 4.11
N ARG A 209 18.28 -21.20 5.35
CA ARG A 209 19.66 -21.02 5.82
C ARG A 209 19.93 -21.89 7.04
N LEU A 210 21.13 -22.43 7.13
CA LEU A 210 21.55 -23.19 8.30
C LEU A 210 22.06 -22.22 9.37
N GLY A 211 21.46 -22.25 10.55
CA GLY A 211 21.90 -21.44 11.69
C GLY A 211 23.31 -21.84 12.15
N GLU A 212 24.12 -20.85 12.50
CA GLU A 212 25.55 -21.06 12.82
C GLU A 212 25.76 -21.79 14.14
N VAL A 213 24.98 -21.44 15.18
CA VAL A 213 25.19 -21.92 16.56
C VAL A 213 24.66 -23.34 16.76
N ASN A 214 23.43 -23.64 16.32
CA ASN A 214 22.76 -24.92 16.61
C ASN A 214 22.55 -25.80 15.36
N LYS A 215 23.06 -25.40 14.19
CA LYS A 215 22.79 -26.06 12.90
C LYS A 215 21.30 -26.30 12.64
N THR A 216 20.45 -25.41 13.15
CA THR A 216 18.99 -25.45 12.92
C THR A 216 18.66 -24.73 11.61
N TRP A 217 17.80 -25.32 10.80
CA TRP A 217 17.30 -24.68 9.58
C TRP A 217 16.39 -23.50 9.93
N LYS A 218 16.71 -22.33 9.40
CA LYS A 218 15.86 -21.14 9.45
C LYS A 218 15.28 -20.90 8.07
N PHE A 219 13.98 -20.64 8.01
CA PHE A 219 13.28 -20.35 6.78
C PHE A 219 12.89 -18.88 6.73
N GLU A 220 13.43 -18.17 5.75
CA GLU A 220 13.09 -16.78 5.46
C GLU A 220 12.09 -16.74 4.33
N GLN A 221 11.22 -15.74 4.37
CA GLN A 221 10.29 -15.48 3.29
C GLN A 221 10.33 -14.00 2.91
N TYR A 222 10.07 -13.75 1.64
CA TYR A 222 9.98 -12.42 1.06
C TYR A 222 8.66 -12.32 0.33
N ALA A 223 7.77 -11.43 0.76
CA ALA A 223 6.52 -11.14 0.06
C ALA A 223 6.79 -10.04 -0.96
N ILE A 224 6.58 -10.33 -2.23
CA ILE A 224 6.87 -9.42 -3.34
C ILE A 224 5.57 -9.10 -4.05
N TYR A 225 5.36 -7.81 -4.28
CA TYR A 225 4.25 -7.28 -5.04
C TYR A 225 4.77 -6.38 -6.14
N HIS A 226 4.24 -6.51 -7.35
CA HIS A 226 4.52 -5.62 -8.46
C HIS A 226 3.23 -5.04 -8.99
N HIS A 227 3.25 -3.76 -9.33
CA HIS A 227 2.15 -3.06 -9.99
C HIS A 227 2.70 -2.25 -11.17
N PHE A 228 2.38 -2.69 -12.38
CA PHE A 228 2.76 -1.98 -13.59
C PHE A 228 1.54 -1.38 -14.25
N ASP A 229 1.58 -0.09 -14.55
CA ASP A 229 0.68 0.52 -15.52
C ASP A 229 1.32 0.42 -16.91
N VAL A 230 0.84 -0.53 -17.71
CA VAL A 230 1.41 -0.81 -19.04
C VAL A 230 1.07 0.26 -20.07
N GLY A 231 0.05 1.09 -19.82
CA GLY A 231 -0.35 2.14 -20.75
C GLY A 231 0.48 3.41 -20.61
N SER A 232 0.90 3.76 -19.40
CA SER A 232 1.77 4.92 -19.14
C SER A 232 3.23 4.57 -18.88
N GLY A 233 3.53 3.29 -18.68
CA GLY A 233 4.89 2.80 -18.43
C GLY A 233 5.42 3.18 -17.05
N VAL A 234 4.54 3.34 -16.05
CA VAL A 234 4.93 3.58 -14.65
C VAL A 234 4.81 2.30 -13.83
N GLN A 235 5.71 2.13 -12.87
CA GLN A 235 5.64 1.09 -11.85
C GLN A 235 5.30 1.73 -10.51
N LEU A 236 4.14 1.34 -9.98
CA LEU A 236 3.51 1.88 -8.79
C LEU A 236 3.92 1.14 -7.51
#